data_AF-A0A8H4UGM0-F1
#
_entry.id   AF-A0A8H4UGM0-F1
#
_cell.length_a   1.000
_cell.length_b   1.000
_cell.length_c   1.000
_cell.angle_alpha   90.00
_cell.angle_beta   90.00
_cell.angle_gamma   90.00
#
_symmetry.space_group_name_H-M   'P 1'
#
loop_
_entity.id
_entity.type
_entity.pdbx_description
1 polymer ?
#
loop_
_entity_poly.entity_id
_entity_poly.type
_entity_poly.pdbx_seq_one_letter_code
_entity_poly.pdbx_strand_id
1 'polypeptide(L)'
;MASIELTPKKPSFPLGVWHVEGQMNEHIFRMQITNIPDGWDVSRGSFNWMERVYGTVLGLGAGSPCIQSYGNIETKEGRLLAFPDVFDHWVSSELQDKTNPGHCRFIALRLVDHSTRIINTANVLQQQQQLVDRERI
;
A
#
# COMPACT_ATOMS: atom_id res chain seq x y z
N MET A 1 -10.63 1.61 -12.82
CA MET A 1 -9.82 1.05 -13.92
C MET A 1 -8.59 1.91 -14.08
N ALA A 2 -7.41 1.31 -14.17
CA ALA A 2 -6.14 2.01 -14.36
C ALA A 2 -5.51 1.62 -15.71
N SER A 3 -4.87 2.58 -16.38
CA SER A 3 -4.19 2.39 -17.65
C SER A 3 -2.84 3.09 -17.61
N ILE A 4 -1.79 2.36 -17.97
CA ILE A 4 -0.41 2.84 -18.06
C ILE A 4 -0.01 2.75 -19.53
N GLU A 5 0.35 3.88 -20.12
CA GLU A 5 0.88 3.92 -21.49
C GLU A 5 2.40 4.01 -21.46
N LEU A 6 3.05 3.13 -22.22
CA LEU A 6 4.49 3.03 -22.33
C LEU A 6 4.91 3.34 -23.77
N THR A 7 6.00 4.07 -23.91
CA THR A 7 6.55 4.45 -25.21
C THR A 7 8.01 4.06 -25.28
N PRO A 8 8.63 3.94 -26.46
CA PRO A 8 10.06 3.70 -26.57
C PRO A 8 10.93 4.71 -25.79
N LYS A 9 10.48 5.96 -25.67
CA LYS A 9 11.17 7.02 -24.89
C LYS A 9 10.96 6.89 -23.37
N LYS A 10 9.88 6.23 -22.95
CA LYS A 10 9.54 5.94 -21.56
C LYS A 10 9.09 4.48 -21.46
N PRO A 11 10.03 3.53 -21.56
CA PRO A 11 9.72 2.12 -21.77
C PRO A 11 9.29 1.39 -20.50
N SER A 12 9.45 2.04 -19.34
CA SER A 12 9.03 1.53 -18.04
C SER A 12 8.24 2.58 -17.27
N PHE A 13 7.23 2.09 -16.56
CA PHE A 13 6.60 2.87 -15.50
C PHE A 13 7.39 2.59 -14.21
N PRO A 14 7.88 3.63 -13.52
CA PRO A 14 8.73 3.44 -12.35
C PRO A 14 8.03 2.58 -11.30
N LEU A 15 8.85 1.86 -10.54
CA LEU A 15 8.42 1.04 -9.42
C LEU A 15 7.49 1.88 -8.53
N GLY A 16 6.22 1.50 -8.42
CA GLY A 16 5.30 2.17 -7.51
C GLY A 16 5.86 2.18 -6.08
N VAL A 17 5.44 3.16 -5.28
CA VAL A 17 5.73 3.13 -3.84
C VAL A 17 5.02 1.92 -3.25
N TRP A 18 5.69 1.19 -2.34
CA TRP A 18 5.06 0.13 -1.56
C TRP A 18 3.82 0.69 -0.87
N HIS A 19 2.70 0.02 -1.05
CA HIS A 19 1.44 0.44 -0.46
C HIS A 19 0.67 -0.78 0.05
N VAL A 20 -0.12 -0.52 1.09
CA VAL A 20 -1.18 -1.40 1.59
C VAL A 20 -2.48 -0.72 1.24
N GLU A 21 -3.39 -1.46 0.62
CA GLU A 21 -4.65 -0.91 0.10
C GLU A 21 -5.78 -0.88 1.14
N GLY A 22 -5.61 -1.51 2.31
CA GLY A 22 -6.57 -1.44 3.42
C GLY A 22 -5.96 -1.25 4.81
N GLN A 23 -6.83 -1.07 5.81
CA GLN A 23 -6.49 -0.82 7.23
C GLN A 23 -7.21 -1.76 8.23
N MET A 24 -6.90 -1.71 9.53
CA MET A 24 -7.17 -2.82 10.47
C MET A 24 -8.63 -2.90 10.92
N ASN A 25 -9.31 -1.77 10.82
CA ASN A 25 -10.76 -1.61 10.81
C ASN A 25 -11.45 -2.33 9.63
N GLU A 26 -10.70 -2.74 8.61
CA GLU A 26 -11.11 -3.57 7.46
C GLU A 26 -10.46 -4.98 7.52
N HIS A 27 -9.87 -5.36 8.66
CA HIS A 27 -9.05 -6.57 8.89
C HIS A 27 -7.67 -6.58 8.21
N ILE A 28 -7.02 -5.41 8.11
CA ILE A 28 -5.71 -5.25 7.45
C ILE A 28 -4.69 -4.46 8.29
N PHE A 29 -3.51 -4.99 8.61
CA PHE A 29 -2.52 -4.23 9.39
C PHE A 29 -1.88 -3.08 8.58
N ARG A 30 -2.37 -1.85 8.76
CA ARG A 30 -1.62 -0.61 8.54
C ARG A 30 -1.91 0.36 9.66
N MET A 31 -0.88 0.70 10.43
CA MET A 31 -0.97 1.75 11.45
C MET A 31 -0.64 3.10 10.83
N GLN A 32 -1.63 3.98 10.74
CA GLN A 32 -1.45 5.37 10.35
C GLN A 32 -1.11 6.18 11.61
N ILE A 33 0.13 6.65 11.71
CA ILE A 33 0.57 7.51 12.82
C ILE A 33 0.55 8.94 12.32
N THR A 34 -0.36 9.73 12.90
CA THR A 34 -0.54 11.14 12.54
C THR A 34 0.50 12.06 13.16
N ASN A 35 1.36 11.57 14.05
CA ASN A 35 2.42 12.33 14.74
C ASN A 35 3.72 11.52 14.83
N ILE A 36 4.37 11.30 13.68
CA ILE A 36 5.72 10.72 13.65
C ILE A 36 6.69 11.84 14.08
N PRO A 37 7.46 11.68 15.17
CA PRO A 37 8.49 12.66 15.52
C PRO A 37 9.50 12.83 14.38
N ASP A 38 9.97 14.05 14.17
CA ASP A 38 10.99 14.34 13.16
C ASP A 38 12.21 13.42 13.33
N GLY A 39 12.69 12.86 12.21
CA GLY A 39 13.84 11.96 12.17
C GLY A 39 13.52 10.47 12.32
N TRP A 40 12.24 10.10 12.42
CA TRP A 40 11.84 8.69 12.42
C TRP A 40 11.61 8.20 10.98
N ASP A 41 12.36 7.19 10.57
CA ASP A 41 12.17 6.51 9.29
C ASP A 41 11.03 5.49 9.41
N VAL A 42 9.96 5.72 8.66
CA VAL A 42 8.79 4.83 8.55
C VAL A 42 8.71 4.10 7.21
N SER A 43 9.82 4.06 6.47
CA SER A 43 9.91 3.30 5.22
C SER A 43 9.76 1.79 5.48
N ARG A 44 9.43 1.05 4.41
CA ARG A 44 9.30 -0.40 4.46
C ARG A 44 10.63 -1.01 4.91
N GLY A 45 10.61 -1.74 6.03
CA GLY A 45 11.81 -2.35 6.63
C GLY A 45 12.34 -1.60 7.85
N SER A 46 11.80 -0.41 8.13
CA SER A 46 12.17 0.38 9.31
C SER A 46 11.16 0.13 10.42
N PHE A 47 11.53 -0.76 11.35
CA PHE A 47 10.68 -1.18 12.48
C PHE A 47 11.09 -0.51 13.80
N ASN A 48 12.23 0.19 13.83
CA ASN A 48 12.78 0.72 15.07
C ASN A 48 11.84 1.71 15.76
N TRP A 49 11.06 2.44 14.98
CA TRP A 49 10.04 3.33 15.54
C TRP A 49 8.92 2.54 16.25
N MET A 50 8.50 1.38 15.74
CA MET A 50 7.51 0.51 16.41
C MET A 50 8.08 -0.08 17.69
N GLU A 51 9.34 -0.51 17.67
CA GLU A 51 10.02 -1.02 18.85
C GLU A 51 10.05 0.03 19.97
N ARG A 52 10.34 1.28 19.63
CA ARG A 52 10.34 2.41 20.57
C ARG A 52 8.94 2.78 21.09
N VAL A 53 7.92 2.75 20.23
CA VAL A 53 6.54 3.08 20.62
C VAL A 53 5.94 2.01 21.52
N TYR A 54 6.15 0.75 21.18
CA TYR A 54 5.53 -0.39 21.87
C TYR A 54 6.40 -1.02 22.95
N GLY A 55 7.66 -0.59 23.09
CA GLY A 55 8.59 -1.16 24.06
C GLY A 55 8.88 -2.63 23.82
N THR A 56 8.85 -3.08 22.55
CA THR A 56 9.08 -4.47 22.15
C THR A 56 10.25 -4.56 21.18
N VAL A 57 10.86 -5.74 21.06
CA VAL A 57 11.84 -6.02 20.00
C VAL A 57 11.12 -6.70 18.85
N LEU A 58 11.24 -6.14 17.65
CA LEU A 58 10.72 -6.74 16.43
C LEU A 58 11.93 -7.32 15.69
N GLY A 59 12.00 -8.66 15.63
CA GLY A 59 13.05 -9.40 14.92
C GLY A 59 13.89 -10.28 15.84
N LEU A 60 14.66 -11.20 15.25
CA LEU A 60 15.54 -12.13 15.99
C LEU A 60 16.88 -11.48 16.44
N GLY A 61 16.88 -10.16 16.64
CA GLY A 61 18.07 -9.36 16.96
C GLY A 61 18.14 -8.07 16.13
N ALA A 62 18.92 -7.10 16.60
CA ALA A 62 19.08 -5.78 15.97
C ALA A 62 19.52 -5.93 14.50
N GLY A 63 18.61 -5.63 13.58
CA GLY A 63 18.85 -5.66 12.12
C GLY A 63 18.20 -6.83 11.36
N SER A 64 17.49 -7.75 12.04
CA SER A 64 16.72 -8.77 11.32
C SER A 64 15.48 -8.16 10.66
N PRO A 65 15.24 -8.39 9.36
CA PRO A 65 14.05 -7.87 8.70
C PRO A 65 12.79 -8.47 9.32
N CYS A 66 11.85 -7.63 9.75
CA CYS A 66 10.53 -8.04 10.23
C CYS A 66 9.48 -8.05 9.12
N ILE A 67 9.94 -8.13 7.87
CA ILE A 67 9.09 -8.30 6.69
C ILE A 67 9.35 -9.68 6.13
N GLN A 68 8.26 -10.42 5.95
CA GLN A 68 8.26 -11.63 5.14
C GLN A 68 8.07 -11.23 3.68
N SER A 69 9.05 -11.58 2.83
CA SER A 69 8.96 -11.38 1.38
C SER A 69 8.33 -12.61 0.72
N TYR A 70 7.23 -12.42 0.00
CA TYR A 70 6.55 -13.47 -0.75
C TYR A 70 7.00 -13.58 -2.22
N GLY A 71 7.87 -12.67 -2.67
CA GLY A 71 8.39 -12.65 -4.04
C GLY A 71 7.54 -11.80 -5.00
N ASN A 72 7.64 -12.11 -6.29
CA ASN A 72 6.95 -11.42 -7.37
C ASN A 72 6.02 -12.37 -8.13
N ILE A 73 4.98 -11.81 -8.75
CA ILE A 73 4.03 -12.57 -9.56
C ILE A 73 3.71 -11.80 -10.84
N GLU A 74 3.65 -12.52 -11.97
CA GLU A 74 3.32 -11.93 -13.27
C GLU A 74 1.81 -11.81 -13.49
N THR A 75 1.36 -10.59 -13.78
CA THR A 75 -0.03 -10.27 -14.17
C THR A 75 -0.23 -10.45 -15.68
N LYS A 76 -0.33 -11.71 -16.14
CA LYS A 76 -0.63 -12.00 -17.55
C LYS A 76 -2.08 -11.66 -17.88
N GLU A 77 -2.30 -11.21 -19.11
CA GLU A 77 -3.63 -10.97 -19.67
C GLU A 77 -4.54 -12.20 -19.51
N GLY A 78 -5.83 -11.95 -19.23
CA GLY A 78 -6.83 -13.00 -19.02
C GLY A 78 -6.76 -13.71 -17.67
N ARG A 79 -5.86 -13.30 -16.75
CA ARG A 79 -5.78 -13.85 -15.39
C ARG A 79 -6.28 -12.87 -14.34
N LEU A 80 -6.90 -13.41 -13.31
CA LEU A 80 -7.24 -12.70 -12.09
C LEU A 80 -6.22 -13.07 -11.01
N LEU A 81 -5.66 -12.05 -10.35
CA LEU A 81 -4.85 -12.21 -9.15
C LEU A 81 -5.67 -11.75 -7.96
N ALA A 82 -5.87 -12.63 -6.98
CA ALA A 82 -6.56 -12.34 -5.74
C ALA A 82 -5.61 -12.56 -4.57
N PHE A 83 -5.47 -11.57 -3.72
CA PHE A 83 -4.68 -11.64 -2.50
C PHE A 83 -5.36 -10.79 -1.41
N PRO A 84 -5.15 -11.10 -0.12
CA PRO A 84 -5.59 -10.23 0.95
C PRO A 84 -4.97 -8.84 0.80
N ASP A 85 -5.78 -7.79 0.89
CA ASP A 85 -5.35 -6.39 0.80
C ASP A 85 -4.36 -5.97 1.93
N VAL A 86 -4.01 -6.91 2.82
CA VAL A 86 -3.01 -6.77 3.91
C VAL A 86 -1.57 -6.89 3.47
N PHE A 87 -1.35 -7.36 2.26
CA PHE A 87 -0.01 -7.45 1.74
C PHE A 87 0.42 -6.11 1.17
N ASP A 88 1.49 -5.57 1.75
CA ASP A 88 2.31 -4.56 1.10
C ASP A 88 2.70 -5.07 -0.29
N HIS A 89 2.32 -4.32 -1.31
CA HIS A 89 2.66 -4.64 -2.69
C HIS A 89 3.01 -3.37 -3.46
N TRP A 90 3.54 -3.58 -4.66
CA TRP A 90 3.80 -2.53 -5.64
C TRP A 90 3.65 -3.14 -7.02
N VAL A 91 3.34 -2.29 -8.00
CA VAL A 91 3.10 -2.70 -9.38
C VAL A 91 4.19 -2.10 -10.26
N SER A 92 4.66 -2.90 -11.22
CA SER A 92 5.60 -2.49 -12.26
C SER A 92 5.05 -2.85 -13.63
N SER A 93 5.48 -2.12 -14.65
CA SER A 93 5.17 -2.46 -16.03
C SER A 93 6.29 -1.97 -16.95
N GLU A 94 6.68 -2.81 -17.90
CA GLU A 94 7.70 -2.53 -18.89
C GLU A 94 7.32 -3.08 -20.26
N LEU A 95 7.83 -2.43 -21.32
CA LEU A 95 7.72 -2.92 -22.68
C LEU A 95 8.60 -4.15 -22.87
N GLN A 96 8.00 -5.24 -23.36
CA GLN A 96 8.76 -6.41 -23.82
C GLN A 96 9.63 -6.08 -25.04
N ASP A 97 9.09 -5.29 -25.97
CA ASP A 97 9.81 -4.72 -27.10
C ASP A 97 9.89 -3.19 -26.97
N LYS A 98 11.10 -2.68 -26.71
CA LYS A 98 11.35 -1.25 -26.48
C LYS A 98 11.28 -0.40 -27.75
N THR A 99 11.07 -1.01 -28.92
CA THR A 99 10.96 -0.27 -30.19
C THR A 99 9.52 0.15 -30.50
N ASN A 100 8.53 -0.51 -29.89
CA ASN A 100 7.12 -0.29 -30.14
C ASN A 100 6.40 0.27 -28.90
N PRO A 101 5.44 1.19 -29.07
CA PRO A 101 4.59 1.62 -27.97
C PRO A 101 3.70 0.47 -27.47
N GLY A 102 3.34 0.51 -26.19
CA GLY A 102 2.53 -0.51 -25.53
C GLY A 102 1.76 0.05 -24.36
N HIS A 103 0.93 -0.80 -23.74
CA HIS A 103 0.11 -0.39 -22.60
C HIS A 103 -0.11 -1.53 -21.62
N CYS A 104 -0.33 -1.18 -20.35
CA CYS A 104 -0.75 -2.08 -19.30
C CYS A 104 -2.06 -1.55 -18.71
N ARG A 105 -3.14 -2.34 -18.82
CA ARG A 105 -4.47 -2.00 -18.30
C ARG A 105 -4.90 -3.06 -17.31
N PHE A 106 -5.44 -2.63 -16.18
CA PHE A 106 -5.98 -3.55 -15.19
C PHE A 106 -7.15 -2.94 -14.42
N ILE A 107 -7.95 -3.83 -13.86
CA ILE A 107 -9.07 -3.51 -12.99
C ILE A 107 -8.73 -4.09 -11.63
N ALA A 108 -8.65 -3.22 -10.62
CA ALA A 108 -8.59 -3.63 -9.23
C ALA A 108 -10.02 -3.65 -8.68
N LEU A 109 -10.39 -4.75 -8.04
CA LEU A 109 -11.65 -4.93 -7.32
C LEU A 109 -11.30 -5.19 -5.86
N ARG A 110 -12.04 -4.61 -4.94
CA ARG A 110 -11.96 -4.94 -3.52
C ARG A 110 -13.19 -5.73 -3.11
N LEU A 111 -12.97 -6.87 -2.47
CA LEU A 111 -14.04 -7.72 -1.95
C LEU A 111 -14.15 -7.49 -0.44
N VAL A 112 -15.34 -7.11 0.00
CA VAL A 112 -15.65 -6.92 1.42
C VAL A 112 -16.53 -8.07 1.89
N ASP A 113 -16.18 -8.68 3.01
CA ASP A 113 -17.04 -9.67 3.67
C ASP A 113 -18.30 -9.00 4.23
N HIS A 114 -19.47 -9.40 3.73
CA HIS A 114 -20.76 -8.86 4.13
C HIS A 114 -21.13 -9.19 5.59
N SER A 115 -20.52 -10.22 6.18
CA SER A 115 -20.77 -10.63 7.56
C SER A 115 -20.04 -9.73 8.56
N THR A 116 -19.06 -8.97 8.07
CA THR A 116 -18.27 -8.03 8.84
C THR A 116 -18.86 -6.63 8.70
N ARG A 117 -19.30 -6.04 9.83
CA ARG A 117 -19.83 -4.67 9.84
C ARG A 117 -18.69 -3.66 9.82
N ILE A 118 -18.35 -3.16 8.64
CA ILE A 118 -17.40 -2.05 8.48
C ILE A 118 -18.11 -0.73 8.77
N ILE A 119 -17.47 0.13 9.57
CA ILE A 119 -17.95 1.50 9.80
C ILE A 119 -17.87 2.26 8.49
N ASN A 120 -19.02 2.66 7.96
CA ASN A 120 -19.10 3.47 6.75
C ASN A 120 -18.34 4.79 6.94
N THR A 121 -17.64 5.27 5.90
CA THR A 121 -16.97 6.58 5.90
C THR A 121 -17.94 7.74 6.19
N ALA A 122 -19.24 7.57 5.95
CA ALA A 122 -20.28 8.49 6.41
C ALA A 122 -20.33 8.68 7.94
N ASN A 123 -19.80 7.72 8.72
CA ASN A 123 -19.74 7.74 10.17
C ASN A 123 -18.31 7.98 10.70
N VAL A 124 -17.34 8.20 9.81
CA VAL A 124 -15.97 8.55 10.19
C VAL A 124 -15.90 10.06 10.26
N LEU A 125 -15.55 10.59 11.44
CA LEU A 125 -15.37 12.04 11.62
C LEU A 125 -14.24 12.56 10.73
N GLN A 126 -14.30 13.84 10.37
CA GLN A 126 -13.28 14.51 9.55
C GLN A 126 -11.88 14.25 10.11
N GLN A 127 -11.03 13.59 9.32
CA GLN A 127 -9.68 13.18 9.76
C GLN A 127 -8.62 14.26 9.48
N GLN A 128 -8.93 15.28 8.68
CA GLN A 128 -8.03 16.40 8.42
C GLN A 128 -8.24 17.50 9.46
N GLN A 129 -7.19 17.81 10.22
CA GLN A 129 -7.21 18.83 11.27
C GLN A 129 -7.79 20.17 10.76
N GLN A 130 -7.39 20.61 9.57
CA GLN A 130 -7.84 21.86 8.96
C GLN A 130 -9.35 21.90 8.66
N LEU A 131 -9.97 20.74 8.41
CA LEU A 131 -11.41 20.64 8.16
C LEU A 131 -12.20 20.61 9.47
N VAL A 132 -11.66 19.94 10.50
CA VAL A 132 -12.22 19.95 11.86
C VAL A 132 -12.22 21.36 12.46
N ASP A 133 -11.15 22.13 12.22
CA ASP A 133 -11.04 23.50 12.73
C ASP A 133 -12.02 24.47 12.05
N ARG A 134 -12.44 24.18 10.80
CA ARG A 134 -13.44 24.97 10.07
C ARG A 134 -14.87 24.74 10.56
N GLU A 135 -15.17 23.57 11.12
CA GLU A 135 -16.50 23.23 11.65
C GLU A 135 -16.72 23.69 13.10
N ARG A 136 -15.69 24.28 13.75
CA ARG A 136 -15.74 24.81 15.12
C ARG A 136 -15.93 26.33 15.21
N ILE A 137 -16.28 27.00 14.10
CA ILE A 137 -16.62 28.43 14.02
C ILE A 137 -18.11 28.56 13.75
#